data_AF-A0A8J1LUR8-F1
#
_entry.id   AF-A0A8J1LUR8-F1
#
_cell.length_a   1.000
_cell.length_b   1.000
_cell.length_c   1.000
_cell.angle_alpha   90.00
_cell.angle_beta   90.00
_cell.angle_gamma   90.00
#
_symmetry.space_group_name_H-M   'P 1'
#
loop_
_entity.id
_entity.type
_entity.pdbx_description
1 polymer ?
#
loop_
_entity_poly.entity_id
_entity_poly.type
_entity_poly.pdbx_seq_one_letter_code
_entity_poly.pdbx_strand_id
1 'polypeptide(L)'
;MNCLEDTSPCPLSEEESRLAYGAKQKALDILKDALKKKYSVLVEKAGENTNSVGRLPSLTPHLVHSLRTELERVTFVKVDHPFYAICYIYPRSHERRIYLGPQFWKQGEILGADSRPGLLIEKAAQFLFHKTPGALLVGQGTVGKGQRHEPRLLSANQIRSEFETVLKHWGIYTDHLYSCCGETARDSVCKDSYSSSRPWLLSEAERKVAEEAKQRTLMILFNALEKKDSLLVEKPEDFVSHRRLKMCPLIPLHLVQDLITNLQKVTFRKRYNVNNKNFYILPDANEIVIYLSPDFWQQNEMLECGSRPGTLILELSHVLGYKRYLERPKEEGEGNKDPPLFSLTASNICWAFETWMIHKGFYYRSGVPNLFKP
;
A
#
# COMPACT_ATOMS: atom_id res chain seq x y z
N MET A 1 -26.73 24.10 -29.63
CA MET A 1 -25.78 24.97 -30.34
C MET A 1 -25.43 26.11 -29.41
N ASN A 2 -24.15 26.23 -29.04
CA ASN A 2 -23.45 27.48 -28.74
C ASN A 2 -21.97 27.17 -28.47
N CYS A 3 -21.16 27.52 -29.49
CA CYS A 3 -19.79 28.00 -29.40
C CYS A 3 -18.72 27.06 -28.80
N LEU A 4 -18.37 25.99 -29.53
CA LEU A 4 -16.96 25.62 -29.67
C LEU A 4 -16.37 26.61 -30.68
N GLU A 5 -16.00 27.80 -30.20
CA GLU A 5 -15.20 28.72 -31.01
C GLU A 5 -13.91 28.02 -31.43
N ASP A 6 -13.63 28.10 -32.73
CA ASP A 6 -12.47 27.56 -33.42
C ASP A 6 -11.16 27.85 -32.66
N THR A 7 -10.69 26.87 -31.90
CA THR A 7 -9.25 26.74 -31.66
C THR A 7 -8.75 25.73 -32.66
N SER A 8 -8.32 26.24 -33.82
CA SER A 8 -7.70 25.43 -34.85
C SER A 8 -6.53 24.66 -34.22
N PRO A 9 -6.43 23.34 -34.42
CA PRO A 9 -5.27 22.58 -34.03
C PRO A 9 -4.02 23.21 -34.65
N CYS A 10 -3.05 23.60 -33.82
CA CYS A 10 -1.84 24.28 -34.26
C CYS A 10 -0.68 23.28 -34.38
N PRO A 11 0.19 23.40 -35.40
CA PRO A 11 1.41 22.61 -35.45
C PRO A 11 2.27 22.92 -34.21
N LEU A 12 3.00 21.92 -33.75
CA LEU A 12 3.94 22.10 -32.65
C LEU A 12 5.11 22.97 -33.11
N SER A 13 5.59 23.85 -32.24
CA SER A 13 6.92 24.44 -32.39
C SER A 13 8.02 23.35 -32.37
N GLU A 14 9.24 23.71 -32.75
CA GLU A 14 10.39 22.80 -32.71
C GLU A 14 10.64 22.24 -31.30
N GLU A 15 10.56 23.10 -30.28
CA GLU A 15 10.72 22.72 -28.88
C GLU A 15 9.60 21.79 -28.39
N GLU A 16 8.34 22.13 -28.67
CA GLU A 16 7.19 21.29 -28.30
C GLU A 16 7.23 19.94 -29.03
N SER A 17 7.68 19.92 -30.28
CA SER A 17 7.92 18.70 -31.05
C SER A 17 8.98 17.85 -30.36
N ARG A 18 10.12 18.43 -29.99
CA ARG A 18 11.19 17.74 -29.28
C ARG A 18 10.70 17.12 -27.97
N LEU A 19 9.90 17.85 -27.19
CA LEU A 19 9.35 17.38 -25.92
C LEU A 19 8.29 16.28 -26.09
N ALA A 20 7.37 16.43 -27.04
CA ALA A 20 6.30 15.47 -27.29
C ALA A 20 6.84 14.17 -27.89
N TYR A 21 7.69 14.25 -28.92
CA TYR A 21 8.31 13.08 -29.52
C TYR A 21 9.37 12.44 -28.61
N GLY A 22 10.07 13.23 -27.78
CA GLY A 22 10.91 12.71 -26.71
C GLY A 22 10.11 11.88 -25.69
N ALA A 23 8.96 12.38 -25.25
CA ALA A 23 8.07 11.62 -24.36
C ALA A 23 7.50 10.36 -25.02
N LYS A 24 7.15 10.44 -26.31
CA LYS A 24 6.73 9.27 -27.12
C LYS A 24 7.83 8.21 -27.17
N GLN A 25 9.07 8.63 -27.42
CA GLN A 25 10.21 7.72 -27.49
C GLN A 25 10.44 7.03 -26.14
N LYS A 26 10.40 7.77 -25.04
CA LYS A 26 10.51 7.22 -23.68
C LYS A 26 9.41 6.19 -23.39
N ALA A 27 8.16 6.52 -23.72
CA ALA A 27 7.04 5.58 -23.58
C ALA A 27 7.25 4.30 -24.41
N LEU A 28 7.75 4.42 -25.65
CA LEU A 28 8.09 3.26 -26.47
C LEU A 28 9.20 2.42 -25.85
N ASP A 29 10.23 3.05 -25.29
CA ASP A 29 11.35 2.35 -24.67
C ASP A 29 10.94 1.65 -23.36
N ILE A 30 10.06 2.25 -22.57
CA ILE A 30 9.40 1.61 -21.42
C ILE A 30 8.63 0.35 -21.85
N LEU A 31 7.84 0.44 -22.92
CA LEU A 31 7.08 -0.72 -23.43
C LEU A 31 8.00 -1.81 -23.98
N LYS A 32 9.09 -1.46 -24.67
CA LYS A 32 10.10 -2.42 -25.14
C LYS A 32 10.81 -3.09 -23.98
N ASP A 33 11.18 -2.34 -22.95
CA ASP A 33 11.85 -2.86 -21.78
C ASP A 33 10.94 -3.80 -20.98
N ALA A 34 9.65 -3.48 -20.87
CA ALA A 34 8.66 -4.39 -20.28
C ALA A 34 8.53 -5.71 -21.06
N LEU A 35 8.55 -5.66 -22.40
CA LEU A 35 8.56 -6.86 -23.24
C LEU A 35 9.86 -7.67 -23.08
N LYS A 36 11.01 -6.99 -22.95
CA LYS A 36 12.31 -7.64 -22.67
C LYS A 36 12.29 -8.36 -21.33
N LYS A 37 11.63 -7.78 -20.33
CA LYS A 37 11.44 -8.31 -18.98
C LYS A 37 10.17 -9.15 -18.84
N LYS A 38 9.64 -9.70 -19.94
CA LYS A 38 8.36 -10.44 -20.01
C LYS A 38 8.10 -11.33 -18.80
N TYR A 39 9.05 -12.19 -18.44
CA TYR A 39 8.88 -13.19 -17.36
C TYR A 39 8.89 -12.59 -15.95
N SER A 40 9.38 -11.36 -15.79
CA SER A 40 9.49 -10.67 -14.51
C SER A 40 8.34 -9.68 -14.28
N VAL A 41 7.83 -9.05 -15.36
CA VAL A 41 6.88 -7.93 -15.24
C VAL A 41 5.55 -8.12 -15.96
N LEU A 42 5.36 -9.21 -16.73
CA LEU A 42 4.14 -9.50 -17.48
C LEU A 42 3.60 -10.90 -17.15
N VAL A 43 2.33 -11.15 -17.47
CA VAL A 43 1.67 -12.45 -17.29
C VAL A 43 1.17 -13.01 -18.62
N GLU A 44 1.30 -14.33 -18.86
CA GLU A 44 0.85 -14.94 -20.11
C GLU A 44 -0.68 -15.00 -20.23
N LYS A 45 -1.39 -15.26 -19.12
CA LYS A 45 -2.85 -15.25 -19.05
C LYS A 45 -3.32 -14.49 -17.82
N ALA A 46 -4.08 -13.43 -18.03
CA ALA A 46 -4.74 -12.71 -16.95
C ALA A 46 -5.82 -13.62 -16.32
N GLY A 47 -5.56 -14.13 -15.10
CA GLY A 47 -6.55 -14.84 -14.30
C GLY A 47 -6.27 -16.31 -13.94
N GLU A 48 -5.15 -16.93 -14.33
CA GLU A 48 -4.93 -18.37 -14.11
C GLU A 48 -4.12 -18.77 -12.86
N ASN A 49 -3.64 -17.84 -12.02
CA ASN A 49 -2.83 -18.19 -10.83
C ASN A 49 -3.48 -17.72 -9.53
N THR A 50 -4.33 -18.57 -8.92
CA THR A 50 -5.02 -18.28 -7.65
C THR A 50 -4.21 -18.59 -6.39
N ASN A 51 -2.97 -19.10 -6.50
CA ASN A 51 -2.23 -19.64 -5.35
C ASN A 51 -0.89 -18.96 -5.02
N SER A 52 -0.62 -17.75 -5.51
CA SER A 52 0.64 -17.04 -5.20
C SER A 52 0.43 -15.83 -4.28
N VAL A 53 1.18 -15.79 -3.18
CA VAL A 53 1.24 -14.68 -2.22
C VAL A 53 1.89 -13.45 -2.88
N GLY A 54 1.10 -12.47 -3.32
CA GLY A 54 1.61 -11.24 -3.94
C GLY A 54 0.62 -10.57 -4.90
N ARG A 55 0.88 -9.30 -5.26
CA ARG A 55 0.18 -8.61 -6.37
C ARG A 55 0.80 -9.17 -7.64
N LEU A 56 0.02 -9.84 -8.47
CA LEU A 56 0.49 -10.44 -9.71
C LEU A 56 0.60 -9.40 -10.83
N PRO A 57 1.46 -9.64 -11.85
CA PRO A 57 1.43 -8.86 -13.07
C PRO A 57 0.04 -8.90 -13.71
N SER A 58 -0.45 -7.72 -14.10
CA SER A 58 -1.78 -7.56 -14.69
C SER A 58 -1.75 -7.38 -16.21
N LEU A 59 -0.58 -7.06 -16.77
CA LEU A 59 -0.40 -6.81 -18.20
C LEU A 59 0.11 -8.06 -18.93
N THR A 60 -0.46 -8.32 -20.11
CA THR A 60 0.00 -9.40 -20.98
C THR A 60 0.99 -8.89 -22.03
N PRO A 61 1.92 -9.74 -22.52
CA PRO A 61 2.81 -9.39 -23.63
C PRO A 61 2.07 -8.93 -24.88
N HIS A 62 0.93 -9.56 -25.19
CA HIS A 62 0.10 -9.18 -26.33
C HIS A 62 -0.46 -7.75 -26.19
N LEU A 63 -0.92 -7.39 -25.00
CA LEU A 63 -1.40 -6.04 -24.71
C LEU A 63 -0.27 -5.01 -24.86
N VAL A 64 0.89 -5.27 -24.25
CA VAL A 64 2.05 -4.37 -24.31
C VAL A 64 2.57 -4.21 -25.74
N HIS A 65 2.61 -5.29 -26.52
CA HIS A 65 2.95 -5.23 -27.94
C HIS A 65 1.95 -4.37 -28.73
N SER A 66 0.65 -4.53 -28.48
CA SER A 66 -0.40 -3.75 -29.14
C SER A 66 -0.31 -2.26 -28.78
N LEU A 67 0.01 -1.94 -27.52
CA LEU A 67 0.21 -0.56 -27.06
C LEU A 67 1.39 0.09 -27.80
N ARG A 68 2.49 -0.64 -27.95
CA ARG A 68 3.66 -0.18 -28.70
C ARG A 68 3.30 0.16 -30.14
N THR A 69 2.61 -0.75 -30.83
CA THR A 69 2.21 -0.54 -32.24
C THR A 69 1.25 0.64 -32.41
N GLU A 70 0.31 0.87 -31.49
CA GLU A 70 -0.54 2.06 -31.59
C GLU A 70 0.26 3.33 -31.30
N LEU A 71 1.11 3.32 -30.28
CA LEU A 71 1.90 4.49 -29.93
C LEU A 71 2.88 4.89 -31.04
N GLU A 72 3.46 3.94 -31.77
CA GLU A 72 4.31 4.19 -32.96
C GLU A 72 3.58 5.05 -34.01
N ARG A 73 2.27 4.82 -34.20
CA ARG A 73 1.44 5.52 -35.20
C ARG A 73 0.93 6.89 -34.73
N VAL A 74 1.08 7.21 -33.45
CA VAL A 74 0.53 8.44 -32.88
C VAL A 74 1.23 9.67 -33.46
N THR A 75 0.43 10.67 -33.81
CA THR A 75 0.88 12.04 -34.14
C THR A 75 0.35 13.04 -33.10
N PHE A 76 1.01 14.19 -33.02
CA PHE A 76 0.70 15.20 -32.01
C PHE A 76 0.28 16.52 -32.65
N VAL A 77 -0.71 17.17 -32.04
CA VAL A 77 -1.09 18.53 -32.40
C VAL A 77 -1.35 19.32 -31.12
N LYS A 78 -1.01 20.61 -31.15
CA LYS A 78 -1.19 21.52 -30.03
C LYS A 78 -2.61 22.07 -30.04
N VAL A 79 -3.15 22.28 -28.84
CA VAL A 79 -4.39 23.03 -28.63
C VAL A 79 -4.13 24.10 -27.58
N ASP A 80 -4.38 25.35 -27.95
CA ASP A 80 -4.16 26.51 -27.07
C ASP A 80 -5.33 26.74 -26.08
N HIS A 81 -6.42 25.97 -26.21
CA HIS A 81 -7.60 26.15 -25.37
C HIS A 81 -7.31 25.84 -23.88
N PRO A 82 -7.65 26.75 -22.95
CA PRO A 82 -7.36 26.61 -21.52
C PRO A 82 -8.22 25.60 -20.74
N PHE A 83 -9.09 24.81 -21.38
CA PHE A 83 -9.88 23.83 -20.60
C PHE A 83 -8.98 22.69 -20.10
N TYR A 84 -9.26 22.24 -18.87
CA TYR A 84 -8.46 21.41 -17.95
C TYR A 84 -7.86 20.08 -18.47
N ALA A 85 -7.97 19.76 -19.76
CA ALA A 85 -7.45 18.52 -20.29
C ALA A 85 -5.92 18.59 -20.46
N ILE A 86 -5.21 17.71 -19.75
CA ILE A 86 -3.77 17.52 -19.94
C ILE A 86 -3.49 17.10 -21.39
N CYS A 87 -4.14 16.04 -21.84
CA CYS A 87 -4.22 15.67 -23.26
C CYS A 87 -5.48 14.85 -23.52
N TYR A 88 -5.96 14.86 -24.76
CA TYR A 88 -7.14 14.11 -25.17
C TYR A 88 -6.99 13.54 -26.58
N ILE A 89 -7.89 12.63 -26.92
CA ILE A 89 -7.97 11.99 -28.23
C ILE A 89 -9.42 11.99 -28.71
N TYR A 90 -9.59 11.87 -30.03
CA TYR A 90 -10.85 11.42 -30.61
C TYR A 90 -10.71 9.93 -30.92
N PRO A 91 -11.27 9.03 -30.10
CA PRO A 91 -10.89 7.62 -30.18
C PRO A 91 -11.33 6.92 -31.48
N ARG A 92 -12.36 7.46 -32.14
CA ARG A 92 -12.85 6.99 -33.44
C ARG A 92 -12.08 7.54 -34.64
N SER A 93 -11.18 8.51 -34.43
CA SER A 93 -10.39 9.09 -35.51
C SER A 93 -9.32 8.12 -35.99
N HIS A 94 -9.26 7.89 -37.30
CA HIS A 94 -8.22 7.06 -37.94
C HIS A 94 -6.83 7.69 -37.89
N GLU A 95 -6.75 9.01 -37.67
CA GLU A 95 -5.50 9.80 -37.72
C GLU A 95 -4.57 9.56 -36.52
N ARG A 96 -5.03 8.81 -35.49
CA ARG A 96 -4.28 8.51 -34.24
C ARG A 96 -3.60 9.74 -33.66
N ARG A 97 -4.33 10.85 -33.65
CA ARG A 97 -3.85 12.15 -33.21
C ARG A 97 -4.13 12.36 -31.73
N ILE A 98 -3.10 12.73 -30.98
CA ILE A 98 -3.22 13.20 -29.60
C ILE A 98 -3.15 14.72 -29.58
N TYR A 99 -4.14 15.32 -28.93
CA TYR A 99 -4.25 16.76 -28.74
C TYR A 99 -3.62 17.12 -27.39
N LEU A 100 -2.54 17.90 -27.44
CA LEU A 100 -1.75 18.27 -26.27
C LEU A 100 -2.20 19.65 -25.77
N GLY A 101 -2.71 19.68 -24.54
CA GLY A 101 -3.13 20.92 -23.88
C GLY A 101 -1.98 21.57 -23.11
N PRO A 102 -2.18 22.82 -22.60
CA PRO A 102 -1.14 23.56 -21.89
C PRO A 102 -0.60 22.85 -20.65
N GLN A 103 -1.40 22.01 -20.00
CA GLN A 103 -0.98 21.27 -18.80
C GLN A 103 -0.07 20.08 -19.11
N PHE A 104 -0.05 19.57 -20.35
CA PHE A 104 0.85 18.47 -20.76
C PHE A 104 2.32 18.85 -20.57
N TRP A 105 2.67 20.08 -20.92
CA TRP A 105 4.04 20.59 -20.87
C TRP A 105 4.59 20.70 -19.45
N LYS A 106 3.70 20.78 -18.46
CA LYS A 106 4.05 20.84 -17.03
C LYS A 106 4.26 19.45 -16.41
N GLN A 107 3.93 18.38 -17.12
CA GLN A 107 4.01 17.02 -16.59
C GLN A 107 5.44 16.47 -16.59
N GLY A 108 5.68 15.56 -15.65
CA GLY A 108 6.97 14.92 -15.45
C GLY A 108 7.51 14.26 -16.71
N GLU A 109 8.82 14.37 -16.91
CA GLU A 109 9.50 13.77 -18.07
C GLU A 109 9.77 12.27 -17.90
N ILE A 110 9.95 11.84 -16.65
CA ILE A 110 10.30 10.47 -16.27
C ILE A 110 9.02 9.72 -15.90
N LEU A 111 8.99 8.40 -16.09
CA LEU A 111 7.87 7.55 -15.70
C LEU A 111 7.55 7.73 -14.20
N GLY A 112 6.32 8.19 -13.92
CA GLY A 112 5.86 8.56 -12.58
C GLY A 112 4.41 9.01 -12.66
N ALA A 113 3.83 9.42 -11.53
CA ALA A 113 2.41 9.80 -11.48
C ALA A 113 2.11 10.93 -12.49
N ASP A 114 1.13 10.69 -13.37
CA ASP A 114 0.66 11.62 -14.40
C ASP A 114 1.77 12.14 -15.33
N SER A 115 2.82 11.35 -15.55
CA SER A 115 3.95 11.77 -16.37
C SER A 115 3.62 11.77 -17.86
N ARG A 116 4.38 12.54 -18.66
CA ARG A 116 4.17 12.59 -20.12
C ARG A 116 4.21 11.18 -20.74
N PRO A 117 5.21 10.30 -20.46
CA PRO A 117 5.20 8.94 -20.98
C PRO A 117 3.97 8.12 -20.55
N GLY A 118 3.55 8.22 -19.28
CA GLY A 118 2.42 7.45 -18.77
C GLY A 118 1.08 7.88 -19.38
N LEU A 119 0.87 9.19 -19.54
CA LEU A 119 -0.30 9.74 -20.24
C LEU A 119 -0.36 9.29 -21.71
N LEU A 120 0.78 9.21 -22.39
CA LEU A 120 0.82 8.71 -23.77
C LEU A 120 0.47 7.21 -23.86
N ILE A 121 0.91 6.39 -22.89
CA ILE A 121 0.52 4.98 -22.78
C ILE A 121 -0.99 4.85 -22.54
N GLU A 122 -1.58 5.70 -21.68
CA GLU A 122 -3.03 5.76 -21.46
C GLU A 122 -3.79 6.05 -22.77
N LYS A 123 -3.35 7.04 -23.55
CA LYS A 123 -4.00 7.40 -24.81
C LYS A 123 -3.86 6.31 -25.87
N ALA A 124 -2.70 5.66 -25.95
CA ALA A 124 -2.52 4.48 -26.81
C ALA A 124 -3.49 3.35 -26.42
N ALA A 125 -3.68 3.11 -25.12
CA ALA A 125 -4.65 2.14 -24.61
C ALA A 125 -6.09 2.51 -25.00
N GLN A 126 -6.47 3.79 -24.90
CA GLN A 126 -7.78 4.26 -25.35
C GLN A 126 -7.98 3.98 -26.85
N PHE A 127 -7.01 4.29 -27.71
CA PHE A 127 -7.10 3.94 -29.15
C PHE A 127 -7.30 2.44 -29.39
N LEU A 128 -6.58 1.58 -28.65
CA LEU A 128 -6.74 0.12 -28.76
C LEU A 128 -8.14 -0.35 -28.38
N PHE A 129 -8.67 0.12 -27.25
CA PHE A 129 -9.98 -0.31 -26.77
C PHE A 129 -11.10 0.17 -27.68
N HIS A 130 -10.94 1.32 -28.31
CA HIS A 130 -11.92 1.85 -29.25
C HIS A 130 -11.91 1.15 -30.62
N LYS A 131 -10.82 0.50 -31.04
CA LYS A 131 -10.83 -0.43 -32.18
C LYS A 131 -11.65 -1.69 -31.91
N THR A 132 -11.97 -1.96 -30.65
CA THR A 132 -12.48 -3.25 -30.21
C THR A 132 -13.83 -3.12 -29.52
N PRO A 133 -14.93 -2.72 -30.20
CA PRO A 133 -16.27 -2.80 -29.62
C PRO A 133 -16.79 -4.24 -29.41
N GLY A 134 -15.99 -5.28 -29.67
CA GLY A 134 -16.47 -6.67 -29.63
C GLY A 134 -15.43 -7.79 -29.73
N ALA A 135 -14.17 -7.61 -29.31
CA ALA A 135 -13.19 -8.70 -29.33
C ALA A 135 -12.45 -8.86 -28.00
N LEU A 136 -13.13 -9.55 -27.07
CA LEU A 136 -12.61 -10.74 -26.42
C LEU A 136 -13.81 -11.64 -26.05
N LEU A 137 -14.65 -11.95 -27.06
CA LEU A 137 -15.51 -13.11 -27.04
C LEU A 137 -14.78 -14.22 -27.81
N VAL A 138 -14.07 -15.08 -27.07
CA VAL A 138 -13.75 -16.42 -27.55
C VAL A 138 -14.64 -17.37 -26.76
N GLY A 139 -15.64 -17.93 -27.43
CA GLY A 139 -16.51 -18.97 -26.89
C GLY A 139 -18.01 -18.65 -26.97
N GLN A 140 -18.57 -18.60 -28.19
CA GLN A 140 -19.98 -18.95 -28.36
C GLN A 140 -20.07 -20.48 -28.31
N GLY A 141 -20.34 -20.99 -27.11
CA GLY A 141 -20.85 -22.33 -26.84
C GLY A 141 -22.14 -22.19 -26.05
N THR A 142 -23.18 -22.85 -26.53
CA THR A 142 -24.59 -22.72 -26.12
C THR A 142 -24.82 -23.06 -24.65
N VAL A 143 -25.60 -22.21 -23.97
CA VAL A 143 -26.40 -22.38 -22.74
C VAL A 143 -25.98 -23.45 -21.72
N GLY A 144 -25.58 -22.98 -20.53
CA GLY A 144 -25.63 -23.72 -19.27
C GLY A 144 -25.42 -22.75 -18.10
N LYS A 145 -26.40 -22.65 -17.18
CA LYS A 145 -26.32 -21.83 -15.95
C LYS A 145 -25.11 -22.28 -15.13
N GLY A 146 -24.10 -21.42 -15.01
CA GLY A 146 -22.94 -21.60 -14.16
C GLY A 146 -22.10 -20.33 -14.18
N GLN A 147 -21.69 -19.86 -13.01
CA GLN A 147 -20.96 -18.61 -12.79
C GLN A 147 -19.89 -18.35 -13.85
N ARG A 148 -20.09 -17.30 -14.67
CA ARG A 148 -19.07 -16.82 -15.61
C ARG A 148 -18.07 -15.97 -14.84
N HIS A 149 -16.85 -16.46 -14.68
CA HIS A 149 -15.70 -15.60 -14.44
C HIS A 149 -15.42 -14.82 -15.73
N GLU A 150 -15.88 -13.56 -15.80
CA GLU A 150 -15.50 -12.66 -16.89
C GLU A 150 -14.01 -12.28 -16.78
N PRO A 151 -13.25 -12.23 -17.89
CA PRO A 151 -11.88 -11.73 -17.89
C PRO A 151 -11.87 -10.28 -17.43
N ARG A 152 -11.08 -9.98 -16.38
CA ARG A 152 -10.91 -8.62 -15.86
C ARG A 152 -10.27 -7.73 -16.93
N LEU A 153 -11.07 -6.97 -17.68
CA LEU A 153 -10.59 -6.00 -18.66
C LEU A 153 -10.00 -4.79 -17.94
N LEU A 154 -8.71 -4.54 -18.11
CA LEU A 154 -8.06 -3.34 -17.58
C LEU A 154 -8.50 -2.11 -18.39
N SER A 155 -8.96 -1.07 -17.71
CA SER A 155 -9.16 0.26 -18.29
C SER A 155 -7.82 0.92 -18.66
N ALA A 156 -7.86 1.92 -19.54
CA ALA A 156 -6.66 2.68 -19.93
C ALA A 156 -5.96 3.33 -18.72
N ASN A 157 -6.75 3.82 -17.76
CA ASN A 157 -6.23 4.39 -16.51
C ASN A 157 -5.55 3.33 -15.64
N GLN A 158 -6.06 2.10 -15.61
CA GLN A 158 -5.42 1.00 -14.89
C GLN A 158 -4.11 0.59 -15.56
N ILE A 159 -4.04 0.57 -16.89
CA ILE A 159 -2.78 0.32 -17.61
C ILE A 159 -1.75 1.39 -17.29
N ARG A 160 -2.13 2.67 -17.37
CA ARG A 160 -1.26 3.79 -16.98
C ARG A 160 -0.77 3.62 -15.54
N SER A 161 -1.70 3.40 -14.62
CA SER A 161 -1.38 3.21 -13.21
C SER A 161 -0.43 2.03 -13.01
N GLU A 162 -0.56 0.94 -13.76
CA GLU A 162 0.35 -0.19 -13.65
C GLU A 162 1.79 0.23 -13.98
N PHE A 163 1.99 0.96 -15.08
CA PHE A 163 3.33 1.47 -15.41
C PHE A 163 3.85 2.50 -14.39
N GLU A 164 3.03 3.50 -14.06
CA GLU A 164 3.46 4.64 -13.22
C GLU A 164 3.62 4.31 -11.74
N THR A 165 2.94 3.27 -11.25
CA THR A 165 2.91 2.96 -9.82
C THR A 165 3.49 1.59 -9.49
N VAL A 166 3.41 0.62 -10.39
CA VAL A 166 3.76 -0.77 -10.07
C VAL A 166 5.07 -1.13 -10.72
N LEU A 167 5.15 -0.92 -12.04
CA LEU A 167 6.32 -1.30 -12.84
C LEU A 167 7.45 -0.29 -12.74
N LYS A 168 7.22 0.93 -12.25
CA LYS A 168 8.30 1.89 -12.08
C LYS A 168 9.32 1.43 -11.04
N HIS A 169 10.52 2.02 -11.12
CA HIS A 169 11.51 1.91 -10.06
C HIS A 169 11.04 2.66 -8.80
N TRP A 170 11.23 2.03 -7.65
CA TRP A 170 10.98 2.64 -6.33
C TRP A 170 12.25 3.21 -5.70
N GLY A 171 13.41 2.70 -6.10
CA GLY A 171 14.71 3.19 -5.64
C GLY A 171 15.05 4.54 -6.23
N ILE A 172 15.85 5.31 -5.50
CA ILE A 172 16.40 6.58 -5.98
C ILE A 172 17.42 6.25 -7.07
N TYR A 173 17.45 7.07 -8.12
CA TYR A 173 18.47 7.00 -9.17
C TYR A 173 19.64 7.92 -8.80
N THR A 174 20.74 7.34 -8.36
CA THR A 174 21.99 8.03 -7.98
C THR A 174 23.17 7.28 -8.58
N ASP A 175 24.25 7.98 -8.93
CA ASP A 175 25.46 7.37 -9.49
C ASP A 175 25.20 6.44 -10.70
N HIS A 176 24.27 6.87 -11.56
CA HIS A 176 23.85 6.15 -12.76
C HIS A 176 23.20 4.78 -12.54
N LEU A 177 22.66 4.52 -11.34
CA LEU A 177 21.97 3.27 -11.02
C LEU A 177 20.75 3.48 -10.13
N TYR A 178 19.75 2.61 -10.28
CA TYR A 178 18.60 2.53 -9.39
C TYR A 178 18.93 1.71 -8.14
N SER A 179 18.74 2.29 -6.95
CA SER A 179 19.02 1.59 -5.69
C SER A 179 18.15 0.35 -5.44
N CYS A 180 17.02 0.20 -6.13
CA CYS A 180 16.12 -0.94 -5.93
C CYS A 180 16.56 -2.23 -6.64
N CYS A 181 17.22 -2.13 -7.79
CA CYS A 181 17.52 -3.28 -8.65
C CYS A 181 18.88 -3.20 -9.38
N GLY A 182 19.61 -2.09 -9.21
CA GLY A 182 20.91 -1.83 -9.84
C GLY A 182 20.83 -1.46 -11.32
N GLU A 183 19.64 -1.21 -11.87
CA GLU A 183 19.49 -0.87 -13.28
C GLU A 183 20.01 0.53 -13.60
N THR A 184 20.70 0.67 -14.73
CA THR A 184 21.30 1.92 -15.19
C THR A 184 20.41 2.67 -16.19
N ALA A 185 19.40 2.02 -16.74
CA ALA A 185 18.49 2.61 -17.71
C ALA A 185 17.44 3.49 -17.01
N ARG A 186 17.56 4.81 -17.10
CA ARG A 186 16.71 5.77 -16.38
C ARG A 186 15.21 5.69 -16.74
N ASP A 187 14.86 5.36 -17.98
CA ASP A 187 13.47 5.25 -18.47
C ASP A 187 13.10 3.78 -18.75
N SER A 188 13.09 2.96 -17.70
CA SER A 188 12.86 1.50 -17.77
C SER A 188 11.87 1.04 -16.69
N VAL A 189 11.34 -0.18 -16.84
CA VAL A 189 10.51 -0.81 -15.81
C VAL A 189 11.37 -1.64 -14.85
N CYS A 190 11.04 -1.65 -13.57
CA CYS A 190 11.77 -2.42 -12.59
C CYS A 190 11.49 -3.92 -12.77
N LYS A 191 12.53 -4.71 -13.05
CA LYS A 191 12.41 -6.19 -13.07
C LYS A 191 11.95 -6.77 -11.74
N ASP A 192 12.20 -6.03 -10.65
CA ASP A 192 11.87 -6.42 -9.28
C ASP A 192 10.57 -5.80 -8.78
N SER A 193 9.77 -5.20 -9.68
CA SER A 193 8.47 -4.59 -9.37
C SER A 193 7.47 -5.57 -8.71
N TYR A 194 7.55 -6.86 -9.05
CA TYR A 194 6.73 -7.92 -8.46
C TYR A 194 7.53 -8.88 -7.58
N SER A 195 8.86 -8.80 -7.59
CA SER A 195 9.73 -9.61 -6.73
C SER A 195 9.50 -9.26 -5.26
N SER A 196 9.68 -10.25 -4.40
CA SER A 196 9.56 -10.19 -2.93
C SER A 196 10.42 -9.11 -2.26
N SER A 197 11.27 -8.42 -3.01
CA SER A 197 11.95 -7.17 -2.65
C SER A 197 11.00 -5.97 -2.75
N ARG A 198 9.79 -6.10 -2.21
CA ARG A 198 8.94 -4.93 -1.97
C ARG A 198 9.62 -4.08 -0.90
N PRO A 199 9.69 -2.73 -1.02
CA PRO A 199 10.08 -1.86 0.09
C PRO A 199 9.23 -2.06 1.35
N TRP A 200 8.06 -2.69 1.20
CA TRP A 200 7.10 -3.02 2.25
C TRP A 200 7.30 -4.41 2.86
N LEU A 201 8.11 -5.29 2.27
CA LEU A 201 8.39 -6.62 2.83
C LEU A 201 9.60 -6.54 3.76
N LEU A 202 9.54 -7.30 4.84
CA LEU A 202 10.65 -7.42 5.78
C LEU A 202 11.78 -8.21 5.13
N SER A 203 13.04 -7.81 5.35
CA SER A 203 14.17 -8.72 5.13
C SER A 203 14.04 -9.93 6.06
N GLU A 204 14.79 -11.01 5.79
CA GLU A 204 14.73 -12.21 6.65
C GLU A 204 15.10 -11.89 8.11
N ALA A 205 16.08 -11.01 8.33
CA ALA A 205 16.45 -10.55 9.66
C ALA A 205 15.31 -9.78 10.34
N GLU A 206 14.68 -8.83 9.64
CA GLU A 206 13.56 -8.06 10.20
C GLU A 206 12.32 -8.94 10.43
N ARG A 207 12.07 -9.91 9.54
CA ARG A 207 11.00 -10.89 9.69
C ARG A 207 11.21 -11.70 10.96
N LYS A 208 12.43 -12.16 11.19
CA LYS A 208 12.79 -12.87 12.42
C LYS A 208 12.52 -12.01 13.66
N VAL A 209 12.96 -10.75 13.69
CA VAL A 209 12.71 -9.84 14.81
C VAL A 209 11.20 -9.59 15.03
N ALA A 210 10.44 -9.39 13.97
CA ALA A 210 9.00 -9.16 14.07
C ALA A 210 8.23 -10.40 14.58
N GLU A 211 8.59 -11.60 14.09
CA GLU A 211 8.00 -12.85 14.57
C GLU A 211 8.42 -13.17 16.01
N GLU A 212 9.66 -12.89 16.41
CA GLU A 212 10.09 -13.01 17.81
C GLU A 212 9.29 -12.09 18.73
N ALA A 213 9.07 -10.83 18.32
CA ALA A 213 8.22 -9.89 19.06
C ALA A 213 6.76 -10.39 19.15
N LYS A 214 6.21 -10.94 18.06
CA LYS A 214 4.87 -11.56 18.04
C LYS A 214 4.76 -12.71 19.02
N GLN A 215 5.69 -13.66 18.99
CA GLN A 215 5.68 -14.82 19.89
C GLN A 215 5.81 -14.40 21.35
N ARG A 216 6.70 -13.45 21.64
CA ARG A 216 6.88 -12.92 22.99
C ARG A 216 5.62 -12.21 23.50
N THR A 217 4.96 -11.44 22.64
CA THR A 217 3.68 -10.78 22.97
C THR A 217 2.58 -11.80 23.23
N LEU A 218 2.50 -12.88 22.43
CA LEU A 218 1.57 -13.98 22.70
C LEU A 218 1.83 -14.62 24.08
N MET A 219 3.10 -14.89 24.42
CA MET A 219 3.44 -15.43 25.74
C MET A 219 3.00 -14.51 26.89
N ILE A 220 3.18 -13.20 26.73
CA ILE A 220 2.72 -12.20 27.72
C ILE A 220 1.20 -12.26 27.88
N LEU A 221 0.45 -12.26 26.77
CA LEU A 221 -1.01 -12.28 26.80
C LEU A 221 -1.56 -13.60 27.37
N PHE A 222 -0.96 -14.74 27.02
CA PHE A 222 -1.32 -16.03 27.62
C PHE A 222 -1.03 -16.06 29.12
N ASN A 223 0.11 -15.52 29.56
CA ASN A 223 0.41 -15.45 30.98
C ASN A 223 -0.55 -14.52 31.75
N ALA A 224 -1.04 -13.46 31.12
CA ALA A 224 -2.08 -12.62 31.69
C ALA A 224 -3.40 -13.39 31.86
N LEU A 225 -3.77 -14.26 30.90
CA LEU A 225 -4.94 -15.14 31.02
C LEU A 225 -4.78 -16.21 32.11
N GLU A 226 -3.59 -16.80 32.27
CA GLU A 226 -3.31 -17.74 33.36
C GLU A 226 -3.50 -17.09 34.74
N LYS A 227 -3.19 -15.79 34.83
CA LYS A 227 -3.30 -14.97 36.04
C LYS A 227 -4.59 -14.13 36.05
N LYS A 228 -5.63 -14.55 35.31
CA LYS A 228 -6.87 -13.77 35.12
C LYS A 228 -7.50 -13.27 36.42
N ASP A 229 -7.48 -14.08 37.49
CA ASP A 229 -8.12 -13.72 38.77
C ASP A 229 -7.36 -12.61 39.52
N SER A 230 -6.11 -12.35 39.13
CA SER A 230 -5.25 -11.31 39.71
C SER A 230 -5.10 -10.07 38.82
N LEU A 231 -5.21 -10.23 37.50
CA LEU A 231 -4.86 -9.19 36.52
C LEU A 231 -6.03 -8.67 35.68
N LEU A 232 -7.10 -9.46 35.52
CA LEU A 232 -8.17 -9.19 34.56
C LEU A 232 -9.54 -9.11 35.25
N VAL A 233 -10.51 -8.53 34.55
CA VAL A 233 -11.88 -8.35 35.05
C VAL A 233 -12.89 -8.90 34.05
N GLU A 234 -13.94 -9.60 34.51
CA GLU A 234 -15.01 -10.05 33.60
C GLU A 234 -15.94 -8.90 33.18
N LYS A 235 -16.37 -8.08 34.15
CA LYS A 235 -17.25 -6.92 33.95
C LYS A 235 -16.67 -5.67 34.61
N PRO A 236 -15.98 -4.81 33.84
CA PRO A 236 -15.39 -3.57 34.38
C PRO A 236 -16.43 -2.64 35.02
N GLU A 237 -17.69 -2.72 34.58
CA GLU A 237 -18.82 -1.92 35.04
C GLU A 237 -19.16 -2.18 36.52
N ASP A 238 -18.85 -3.37 37.04
CA ASP A 238 -19.12 -3.75 38.42
C ASP A 238 -18.21 -3.01 39.42
N PHE A 239 -17.17 -2.33 38.94
CA PHE A 239 -16.15 -1.66 39.75
C PHE A 239 -16.30 -0.13 39.82
N VAL A 240 -17.33 0.43 39.19
CA VAL A 240 -17.58 1.90 39.04
C VAL A 240 -17.71 2.64 40.39
N SER A 241 -18.04 1.94 41.48
CA SER A 241 -18.23 2.51 42.83
C SER A 241 -16.97 2.50 43.72
N HIS A 242 -15.89 1.84 43.32
CA HIS A 242 -14.70 1.68 44.16
C HIS A 242 -13.64 2.76 43.86
N ARG A 243 -13.57 3.77 44.72
CA ARG A 243 -12.56 4.87 44.74
C ARG A 243 -11.08 4.44 44.63
N ARG A 244 -10.77 3.13 44.69
CA ARG A 244 -9.41 2.56 44.77
C ARG A 244 -8.62 2.55 43.46
N LEU A 245 -9.23 2.80 42.30
CA LEU A 245 -8.61 2.53 40.99
C LEU A 245 -8.34 3.78 40.13
N LYS A 246 -8.10 4.95 40.75
CA LYS A 246 -7.85 6.20 40.00
C LYS A 246 -6.65 6.16 39.03
N MET A 247 -5.80 5.11 39.05
CA MET A 247 -4.53 5.10 38.30
C MET A 247 -4.25 3.80 37.51
N CYS A 248 -5.07 2.75 37.57
CA CYS A 248 -4.82 1.49 36.85
C CYS A 248 -6.01 1.14 35.94
N PRO A 249 -5.82 1.01 34.61
CA PRO A 249 -6.89 0.61 33.71
C PRO A 249 -7.32 -0.82 34.00
N LEU A 250 -8.62 -1.05 34.20
CA LEU A 250 -9.17 -2.40 34.32
C LEU A 250 -9.21 -3.03 32.93
N ILE A 251 -8.47 -4.13 32.75
CA ILE A 251 -8.41 -4.84 31.48
C ILE A 251 -9.44 -5.98 31.48
N PRO A 252 -10.42 -5.95 30.55
CA PRO A 252 -11.40 -7.02 30.44
C PRO A 252 -10.76 -8.34 29.99
N LEU A 253 -11.28 -9.47 30.49
CA LEU A 253 -10.82 -10.79 30.08
C LEU A 253 -11.01 -11.04 28.57
N HIS A 254 -12.18 -10.67 28.03
CA HIS A 254 -12.49 -10.84 26.61
C HIS A 254 -11.54 -10.03 25.71
N LEU A 255 -11.09 -8.86 26.17
CA LEU A 255 -10.14 -8.03 25.43
C LEU A 255 -8.81 -8.76 25.21
N VAL A 256 -8.29 -9.43 26.24
CA VAL A 256 -7.04 -10.19 26.12
C VAL A 256 -7.20 -11.38 25.16
N GLN A 257 -8.35 -12.05 25.17
CA GLN A 257 -8.67 -13.12 24.22
C GLN A 257 -8.74 -12.61 22.77
N ASP A 258 -9.33 -11.44 22.57
CA ASP A 258 -9.40 -10.78 21.26
C ASP A 258 -8.02 -10.35 20.76
N LEU A 259 -7.18 -9.80 21.64
CA LEU A 259 -5.79 -9.46 21.33
C LEU A 259 -5.01 -10.70 20.88
N ILE A 260 -5.14 -11.83 21.56
CA ILE A 260 -4.49 -13.10 21.17
C ILE A 260 -4.98 -13.55 19.79
N THR A 261 -6.30 -13.59 19.61
CA THR A 261 -6.94 -14.04 18.36
C THR A 261 -6.47 -13.20 17.17
N ASN A 262 -6.40 -11.88 17.35
CA ASN A 262 -5.95 -10.98 16.31
C ASN A 262 -4.44 -11.09 16.09
N LEU A 263 -3.64 -11.15 17.14
CA LEU A 263 -2.18 -11.27 17.04
C LEU A 263 -1.76 -12.52 16.27
N GLN A 264 -2.44 -13.65 16.46
CA GLN A 264 -2.20 -14.88 15.70
C GLN A 264 -2.36 -14.68 14.19
N LYS A 265 -3.33 -13.86 13.76
CA LYS A 265 -3.65 -13.54 12.36
C LYS A 265 -2.81 -12.40 11.78
N VAL A 266 -1.93 -11.78 12.57
CA VAL A 266 -1.11 -10.66 12.10
C VAL A 266 -0.04 -11.12 11.12
N THR A 267 0.09 -10.37 10.03
CA THR A 267 1.27 -10.33 9.16
C THR A 267 1.92 -8.94 9.20
N PHE A 268 3.24 -8.90 9.04
CA PHE A 268 4.03 -7.67 9.21
C PHE A 268 4.55 -7.12 7.88
N ARG A 269 4.60 -5.79 7.77
CA ARG A 269 5.17 -5.05 6.64
C ARG A 269 5.98 -3.85 7.12
N LYS A 270 6.94 -3.38 6.32
CA LYS A 270 7.66 -2.11 6.58
C LYS A 270 6.78 -0.92 6.29
N ARG A 271 6.95 0.16 7.06
CA ARG A 271 6.35 1.47 6.81
C ARG A 271 7.39 2.47 6.28
N TYR A 272 7.07 3.12 5.16
CA TYR A 272 7.92 4.16 4.55
C TYR A 272 7.30 5.57 4.49
N ASN A 273 5.99 5.74 4.75
CA ASN A 273 5.30 7.05 4.67
C ASN A 273 4.52 7.40 5.95
N VAL A 274 4.45 8.71 6.24
CA VAL A 274 4.06 9.30 7.54
C VAL A 274 2.54 9.40 7.77
N ASN A 275 1.67 9.15 6.78
CA ASN A 275 0.25 9.47 6.95
C ASN A 275 -0.61 8.37 7.61
N ASN A 276 -1.08 8.74 8.80
CA ASN A 276 -2.32 8.48 9.55
C ASN A 276 -2.77 7.10 10.06
N LYS A 277 -2.30 5.94 9.58
CA LYS A 277 -2.61 4.65 10.27
C LYS A 277 -1.44 3.65 10.21
N ASN A 278 -1.16 2.98 11.33
CA ASN A 278 -0.06 2.01 11.48
C ASN A 278 -0.47 0.58 11.09
N PHE A 279 -1.74 0.35 10.75
CA PHE A 279 -2.29 -0.95 10.39
C PHE A 279 -3.39 -0.81 9.31
N TYR A 280 -3.64 -1.88 8.57
CA TYR A 280 -4.74 -1.99 7.60
C TYR A 280 -5.43 -3.36 7.76
N ILE A 281 -6.76 -3.35 7.77
CA ILE A 281 -7.60 -4.57 7.76
C ILE A 281 -8.08 -4.74 6.32
N LEU A 282 -7.73 -5.85 5.68
CA LEU A 282 -8.22 -6.18 4.35
C LEU A 282 -9.70 -6.60 4.44
N PRO A 283 -10.63 -5.97 3.71
CA PRO A 283 -12.06 -6.26 3.84
C PRO A 283 -12.46 -7.71 3.53
N ASP A 284 -11.67 -8.41 2.71
CA ASP A 284 -12.01 -9.72 2.14
C ASP A 284 -11.12 -10.87 2.65
N ALA A 285 -10.12 -10.57 3.48
CA ALA A 285 -9.27 -11.56 4.12
C ALA A 285 -9.27 -11.27 5.61
N ASN A 286 -9.58 -12.26 6.45
CA ASN A 286 -9.43 -12.21 7.92
C ASN A 286 -7.94 -12.06 8.36
N GLU A 287 -7.13 -11.34 7.59
CA GLU A 287 -5.70 -11.12 7.76
C GLU A 287 -5.49 -9.67 8.23
N ILE A 288 -4.79 -9.52 9.35
CA ILE A 288 -4.49 -8.21 9.94
C ILE A 288 -3.07 -7.85 9.52
N VAL A 289 -2.89 -6.74 8.80
CA VAL A 289 -1.56 -6.30 8.36
C VAL A 289 -1.09 -5.12 9.22
N ILE A 290 -0.02 -5.31 9.99
CA ILE A 290 0.62 -4.24 10.77
C ILE A 290 1.86 -3.71 10.03
N TYR A 291 1.94 -2.38 9.90
CA TYR A 291 3.04 -1.67 9.26
C TYR A 291 4.01 -1.15 10.33
N LEU A 292 5.16 -1.80 10.44
CA LEU A 292 6.20 -1.50 11.42
C LEU A 292 6.99 -0.25 11.00
N SER A 293 7.03 0.75 11.88
CA SER A 293 7.81 1.97 11.69
C SER A 293 9.32 1.70 11.85
N PRO A 294 10.18 2.61 11.35
CA PRO A 294 11.62 2.52 11.63
C PRO A 294 11.96 2.44 13.12
N ASP A 295 11.18 3.11 13.98
CA ASP A 295 11.41 3.13 15.42
C ASP A 295 11.21 1.75 16.07
N PHE A 296 10.30 0.92 15.54
CA PHE A 296 10.00 -0.41 16.06
C PHE A 296 11.25 -1.30 16.19
N TRP A 297 12.19 -1.15 15.26
CA TRP A 297 13.41 -1.96 15.23
C TRP A 297 14.35 -1.66 16.40
N GLN A 298 14.30 -0.43 16.94
CA GLN A 298 15.16 0.03 18.04
C GLN A 298 14.52 -0.12 19.43
N GLN A 299 13.23 -0.49 19.49
CA GLN A 299 12.51 -0.69 20.75
C GLN A 299 13.04 -1.90 21.53
N ASN A 300 12.84 -1.88 22.85
CA ASN A 300 13.22 -3.00 23.70
C ASN A 300 12.42 -4.26 23.35
N GLU A 301 13.09 -5.40 23.43
CA GLU A 301 12.53 -6.72 23.22
C GLU A 301 11.58 -7.13 24.37
N MET A 302 11.92 -6.77 25.61
CA MET A 302 11.17 -7.15 26.80
C MET A 302 9.98 -6.22 27.04
N LEU A 303 8.95 -6.68 27.75
CA LEU A 303 7.80 -5.85 28.09
C LEU A 303 8.21 -4.74 29.05
N GLU A 304 8.30 -3.53 28.52
CA GLU A 304 8.54 -2.28 29.23
C GLU A 304 7.95 -1.10 28.44
N CYS A 305 8.02 0.09 28.99
CA CYS A 305 7.54 1.31 28.34
C CYS A 305 8.20 1.52 26.96
N GLY A 306 7.38 1.57 25.90
CA GLY A 306 7.87 1.77 24.53
C GLY A 306 8.50 0.54 23.88
N SER A 307 8.20 -0.65 24.41
CA SER A 307 8.74 -1.91 23.91
C SER A 307 8.04 -2.41 22.64
N ARG A 308 8.66 -3.39 21.96
CA ARG A 308 8.02 -4.06 20.81
C ARG A 308 6.72 -4.75 21.22
N PRO A 309 6.64 -5.50 22.35
CA PRO A 309 5.37 -6.06 22.79
C PRO A 309 4.30 -5.02 23.09
N GLY A 310 4.67 -3.93 23.77
CA GLY A 310 3.73 -2.83 24.03
C GLY A 310 3.19 -2.19 22.75
N THR A 311 4.07 -2.00 21.75
CA THR A 311 3.67 -1.50 20.43
C THR A 311 2.66 -2.42 19.74
N LEU A 312 2.87 -3.74 19.78
CA LEU A 312 1.92 -4.69 19.20
C LEU A 312 0.56 -4.68 19.92
N ILE A 313 0.57 -4.58 21.26
CA ILE A 313 -0.66 -4.46 22.06
C ILE A 313 -1.41 -3.16 21.72
N LEU A 314 -0.68 -2.05 21.59
CA LEU A 314 -1.23 -0.76 21.20
C LEU A 314 -1.92 -0.83 19.83
N GLU A 315 -1.25 -1.37 18.82
CA GLU A 315 -1.81 -1.43 17.46
C GLU A 315 -3.00 -2.37 17.36
N LEU A 316 -2.95 -3.52 18.03
CA LEU A 316 -4.09 -4.43 18.07
C LEU A 316 -5.28 -3.87 18.84
N SER A 317 -5.03 -3.08 19.89
CA SER A 317 -6.11 -2.36 20.57
C SER A 317 -6.78 -1.35 19.63
N HIS A 318 -6.02 -0.68 18.76
CA HIS A 318 -6.61 0.16 17.72
C HIS A 318 -7.42 -0.65 16.69
N VAL A 319 -6.93 -1.83 16.29
CA VAL A 319 -7.66 -2.77 15.40
C VAL A 319 -9.01 -3.16 16.00
N LEU A 320 -9.07 -3.37 17.31
CA LEU A 320 -10.29 -3.67 18.07
C LEU A 320 -11.21 -2.45 18.27
N GLY A 321 -10.85 -1.28 17.76
CA GLY A 321 -11.69 -0.09 17.81
C GLY A 321 -11.44 0.84 19.00
N TYR A 322 -10.44 0.56 19.85
CA TYR A 322 -10.07 1.43 20.96
C TYR A 322 -9.24 2.62 20.43
N LYS A 323 -9.91 3.73 20.06
CA LYS A 323 -9.25 4.90 19.43
C LYS A 323 -8.34 5.68 20.38
N ARG A 324 -7.34 6.36 19.79
CA ARG A 324 -6.46 7.35 20.44
C ARG A 324 -7.16 8.71 20.45
N TYR A 325 -7.40 9.30 21.64
CA TYR A 325 -7.74 10.72 21.74
C TYR A 325 -6.44 11.54 21.80
N LEU A 326 -6.11 12.21 20.69
CA LEU A 326 -5.21 13.37 20.65
C LEU A 326 -5.93 14.52 19.95
N GLU A 327 -7.12 14.89 20.42
CA GLU A 327 -7.67 16.21 20.16
C GLU A 327 -7.75 16.93 21.51
N ARG A 328 -7.00 18.04 21.64
CA ARG A 328 -7.24 19.00 22.72
C ARG A 328 -8.69 19.47 22.61
N PRO A 329 -9.41 19.69 23.73
CA PRO A 329 -10.71 20.33 23.66
C PRO A 329 -10.52 21.70 23.01
N LYS A 330 -11.23 21.95 21.90
CA LYS A 330 -11.62 23.32 21.60
C LYS A 330 -12.64 23.66 22.68
N GLU A 331 -12.31 24.63 23.51
CA GLU A 331 -13.30 25.30 24.34
C GLU A 331 -14.41 25.77 23.40
N GLU A 332 -15.64 25.31 23.63
CA GLU A 332 -16.85 26.05 23.30
C GLU A 332 -18.08 25.31 23.85
N GLY A 333 -18.90 26.04 24.60
CA GLY A 333 -20.33 25.76 24.70
C GLY A 333 -20.74 24.82 25.84
N GLU A 334 -21.48 25.40 26.77
CA GLU A 334 -22.29 24.71 27.77
C GLU A 334 -23.17 23.62 27.15
N GLY A 335 -23.13 22.43 27.75
CA GLY A 335 -23.97 21.30 27.35
C GLY A 335 -23.71 20.11 28.24
N ASN A 336 -24.30 20.15 29.43
CA ASN A 336 -24.25 19.10 30.46
C ASN A 336 -24.68 17.72 29.89
N LYS A 337 -23.70 16.90 29.53
CA LYS A 337 -23.77 15.43 29.49
C LYS A 337 -22.37 14.92 29.86
N ASP A 338 -22.17 14.61 31.13
CA ASP A 338 -20.95 13.94 31.58
C ASP A 338 -20.71 12.68 30.73
N PRO A 339 -19.59 12.57 30.00
CA PRO A 339 -19.24 11.34 29.30
C PRO A 339 -18.97 10.23 30.33
N PRO A 340 -19.24 8.95 30.01
CA PRO A 340 -19.00 7.86 30.95
C PRO A 340 -17.53 7.85 31.39
N LEU A 341 -17.34 7.79 32.71
CA LEU A 341 -16.05 7.71 33.39
C LEU A 341 -15.21 6.54 32.82
N PHE A 342 -14.06 6.88 32.25
CA PHE A 342 -13.00 6.02 31.69
C PHE A 342 -13.35 5.21 30.43
N SER A 343 -13.26 5.85 29.26
CA SER A 343 -13.11 5.12 28.00
C SER A 343 -11.77 4.39 28.00
N LEU A 344 -11.78 3.05 28.01
CA LEU A 344 -10.58 2.24 27.82
C LEU A 344 -9.99 2.54 26.43
N THR A 345 -8.90 3.31 26.35
CA THR A 345 -8.24 3.61 25.06
C THR A 345 -7.12 2.61 24.76
N ALA A 346 -6.73 2.47 23.50
CA ALA A 346 -5.56 1.65 23.14
C ALA A 346 -4.30 2.06 23.91
N SER A 347 -4.12 3.36 24.14
CA SER A 347 -3.01 3.87 24.93
C SER A 347 -3.10 3.44 26.39
N ASN A 348 -4.29 3.43 27.00
CA ASN A 348 -4.45 2.94 28.37
C ASN A 348 -4.23 1.44 28.47
N ILE A 349 -4.70 0.67 27.48
CA ILE A 349 -4.47 -0.78 27.44
C ILE A 349 -2.97 -1.08 27.38
N CYS A 350 -2.26 -0.47 26.41
CA CYS A 350 -0.80 -0.60 26.31
C CYS A 350 -0.10 -0.21 27.62
N TRP A 351 -0.45 0.95 28.17
CA TRP A 351 0.14 1.45 29.41
C TRP A 351 -0.10 0.53 30.62
N ALA A 352 -1.26 -0.13 30.70
CA ALA A 352 -1.54 -1.12 31.74
C ALA A 352 -0.54 -2.28 31.67
N PHE A 353 -0.30 -2.82 30.47
CA PHE A 353 0.66 -3.90 30.28
C PHE A 353 2.10 -3.44 30.59
N GLU A 354 2.52 -2.28 30.08
CA GLU A 354 3.90 -1.80 30.22
C GLU A 354 4.25 -1.30 31.63
N THR A 355 3.27 -0.89 32.44
CA THR A 355 3.52 -0.24 33.75
C THR A 355 3.04 -1.05 34.94
N TRP A 356 1.89 -1.73 34.80
CA TRP A 356 1.22 -2.40 35.91
C TRP A 356 1.37 -3.92 35.87
N MET A 357 1.46 -4.51 34.67
CA MET A 357 1.60 -5.97 34.49
C MET A 357 3.05 -6.41 34.26
N ILE A 358 4.03 -5.58 34.63
CA ILE A 358 5.46 -5.92 34.62
C ILE A 358 5.95 -6.33 36.01
N HIS A 359 7.02 -7.13 36.05
CA HIS A 359 7.74 -7.36 37.29
C HIS A 359 8.51 -6.08 37.70
N LYS A 360 8.23 -5.55 38.89
CA LYS A 360 9.05 -4.49 39.49
C LYS A 360 10.25 -5.11 40.20
N GLY A 361 11.38 -5.21 39.51
CA GLY A 361 12.66 -5.68 40.08
C GLY A 361 13.76 -5.79 39.04
N PHE A 362 15.01 -5.50 39.43
CA PHE A 362 16.18 -5.70 38.58
C PHE A 362 16.34 -7.19 38.27
N TYR A 363 16.35 -7.56 36.98
CA TYR A 363 16.86 -8.86 36.55
C TYR A 363 18.37 -8.89 36.86
N TYR A 364 18.76 -9.45 38.01
CA TYR A 364 20.13 -9.88 38.20
C TYR A 364 20.41 -10.98 37.19
N ARG A 365 21.27 -10.67 36.21
CA ARG A 365 21.90 -11.67 35.34
C ARG A 365 22.78 -12.51 36.26
N SER A 366 22.22 -13.57 36.84
CA SER A 366 22.96 -14.51 37.68
C SER A 366 24.00 -15.18 36.79
N GLY A 367 25.23 -14.69 36.90
CA GLY A 367 26.41 -15.27 36.28
C GLY A 367 26.56 -16.72 36.72
N VAL A 368 26.94 -17.53 35.75
CA VAL A 368 27.36 -18.94 35.86
C VAL A 368 28.17 -19.17 37.14
N PRO A 369 27.83 -20.17 37.98
CA PRO A 369 28.75 -20.60 39.03
C PRO A 369 29.93 -21.29 38.33
N ASN A 370 31.10 -20.65 38.36
CA ASN A 370 32.37 -21.33 38.09
C ASN A 370 32.60 -22.37 39.19
N LEU A 371 32.11 -23.59 38.94
CA LEU A 371 32.43 -24.79 39.70
C LEU A 371 33.27 -25.72 38.83
N PHE A 372 34.46 -25.27 38.45
CA PHE A 372 35.58 -26.17 38.16
C PHE A 372 36.89 -25.46 38.54
N LYS A 373 37.33 -25.73 39.77
CA LYS A 373 38.74 -25.85 40.15
C LYS A 373 39.10 -27.33 40.14
N PRO A 374 40.35 -27.70 39.87
CA PRO A 374 41.37 -27.65 40.93
C PRO A 374 42.20 -26.35 40.95
#